data_AF-A0A349HSJ5-F1
#
_entry.id   AF-A0A349HSJ5-F1
#
_cell.length_a   1.000
_cell.length_b   1.000
_cell.length_c   1.000
_cell.angle_alpha   90.00
_cell.angle_beta   90.00
_cell.angle_gamma   90.00
#
_symmetry.space_group_name_H-M   'P 1'
#
loop_
_entity.id
_entity.type
_entity.pdbx_description
1 polymer ?
#
loop_
_entity_poly.entity_id
_entity_poly.type
_entity_poly.pdbx_seq_one_letter_code
_entity_poly.pdbx_strand_id
1 'polypeptide(L)'
;MITKKCKQCNKEFKVHNYRKDTAFFCSISCSKKGQTAWNKSNLINKCEICGNNFNVYPAIKDSKYCSHNCYWKSLIGKHFTNSGQFKKTGRVITLYSDEWNKNLRILIRQRDNYTCQICGDIQDNRAFSVHHIDYNKKNCNKNNLITLCTSCHSKTNYNRDYWINYFKIICH
;
A
#
# COMPACT_ATOMS: atom_id res chain seq x y z
N MET A 1 -39.91 -0.78 17.53
CA MET A 1 -39.01 0.28 17.00
C MET A 1 -39.04 1.43 17.99
N ILE A 2 -37.92 2.11 18.23
CA ILE A 2 -37.83 3.30 19.09
C ILE A 2 -37.45 4.52 18.25
N THR A 3 -37.91 5.71 18.62
CA THR A 3 -37.52 6.96 17.95
C THR A 3 -36.35 7.58 18.69
N LYS A 4 -35.30 8.01 17.96
CA LYS A 4 -34.13 8.72 18.51
C LYS A 4 -33.84 9.97 17.70
N LYS A 5 -33.15 10.94 18.32
CA LYS A 5 -32.60 12.11 17.62
C LYS A 5 -31.16 11.84 17.18
N CYS A 6 -30.84 12.17 15.93
CA CYS A 6 -29.51 12.02 15.37
C CYS A 6 -28.53 13.00 16.04
N LYS A 7 -27.40 12.51 16.58
CA LYS A 7 -26.38 13.35 17.23
C LYS A 7 -25.70 14.38 16.30
N GLN A 8 -25.85 14.25 14.98
CA GLN A 8 -25.22 15.14 13.99
C GLN A 8 -26.15 16.23 13.45
N CYS A 9 -27.41 15.90 13.20
CA CYS A 9 -28.35 16.80 12.51
C CYS A 9 -29.66 17.00 13.26
N ASN A 10 -29.79 16.43 14.46
CA ASN A 10 -30.96 16.47 15.34
C ASN A 10 -32.28 15.93 14.75
N LYS A 11 -32.28 15.42 13.52
CA LYS A 11 -33.44 14.77 12.91
C LYS A 11 -33.82 13.49 13.65
N GLU A 12 -35.12 13.25 13.78
CA GLU A 12 -35.66 12.03 14.37
C GLU A 12 -35.57 10.86 13.39
N PHE A 13 -35.25 9.67 13.90
CA PHE A 13 -35.15 8.45 13.13
C PHE A 13 -35.56 7.22 13.95
N LYS A 14 -36.12 6.21 13.28
CA LYS A 14 -36.56 4.97 13.92
C LYS A 14 -35.42 3.96 14.01
N VAL A 15 -35.32 3.28 15.14
CA VAL A 15 -34.25 2.33 15.48
C VAL A 15 -34.87 1.03 15.99
N HIS A 16 -34.35 -0.12 15.55
CA HIS A 16 -34.74 -1.40 16.12
C HIS A 16 -34.23 -1.54 17.56
N ASN A 17 -34.98 -2.24 18.43
CA ASN A 17 -34.66 -2.30 19.85
C ASN A 17 -33.24 -2.83 20.13
N TYR A 18 -32.75 -3.78 19.32
CA TYR A 18 -31.39 -4.34 19.44
C TYR A 18 -30.27 -3.31 19.16
N ARG A 19 -30.58 -2.18 18.51
CA ARG A 19 -29.62 -1.09 18.24
C ARG A 19 -29.86 0.12 19.13
N LYS A 20 -30.71 0.02 20.17
CA LYS A 20 -31.08 1.18 20.99
C LYS A 20 -29.86 1.90 21.58
N ASP A 21 -28.84 1.15 21.97
CA ASP A 21 -27.64 1.69 22.61
C ASP A 21 -26.54 2.10 21.61
N THR A 22 -26.56 1.57 20.38
CA THR A 22 -25.50 1.77 19.38
C THR A 22 -25.89 2.70 18.22
N ALA A 23 -27.18 2.93 18.00
CA ALA A 23 -27.66 3.81 16.94
C ALA A 23 -27.64 5.28 17.38
N PHE A 24 -26.60 6.01 16.97
CA PHE A 24 -26.42 7.43 17.30
C PHE A 24 -26.76 8.38 16.15
N PHE A 25 -26.81 7.88 14.92
CA PHE A 25 -26.94 8.71 13.71
C PHE A 25 -28.04 8.17 12.80
N CYS A 26 -28.77 9.08 12.14
CA CYS A 26 -29.85 8.70 11.23
C CYS A 26 -29.38 8.11 9.89
N SER A 27 -28.09 8.30 9.53
CA SER A 27 -27.53 7.80 8.27
C SER A 27 -26.02 7.64 8.35
N ILE A 28 -25.45 6.90 7.39
CA ILE A 28 -24.00 6.75 7.23
C ILE A 28 -23.33 8.12 7.02
N SER A 29 -23.97 9.02 6.27
CA SER A 29 -23.48 10.39 6.06
C SER A 29 -23.38 11.17 7.37
N CYS A 30 -24.42 11.12 8.21
CA CYS A 30 -24.41 11.75 9.53
C CYS A 30 -23.38 11.12 10.47
N SER A 31 -23.21 9.79 10.41
CA SER A 31 -22.18 9.09 11.17
C SER A 31 -20.78 9.55 10.80
N LYS A 32 -20.46 9.65 9.50
CA LYS A 32 -19.15 10.13 9.04
C LYS A 32 -18.87 11.57 9.48
N LYS A 33 -19.85 12.47 9.33
CA LYS A 33 -19.72 13.87 9.78
C LYS A 33 -19.58 14.00 11.30
N GLY A 34 -20.31 13.17 12.07
CA GLY A 34 -20.20 13.14 13.53
C GLY A 34 -18.86 12.56 14.02
N GLN A 35 -18.37 11.51 13.36
CA GLN A 35 -17.06 10.92 13.64
C GLN A 35 -15.94 11.94 13.41
N THR A 36 -16.00 12.76 12.35
CA THR A 36 -14.97 13.80 12.12
C THR A 36 -14.84 14.82 13.26
N ALA A 37 -15.92 15.08 14.00
CA ALA A 37 -15.90 15.97 15.16
C ALA A 37 -15.34 15.27 16.41
N TRP A 38 -15.69 14.00 16.64
CA TRP A 38 -15.18 13.17 17.75
C TRP A 38 -13.71 12.77 17.60
N ASN A 39 -13.26 12.59 16.36
CA ASN A 39 -11.90 12.22 15.98
C ASN A 39 -10.93 13.41 15.95
N LYS A 40 -11.42 14.63 16.23
CA LYS A 40 -10.61 15.84 16.23
C LYS A 40 -9.80 15.93 17.53
N SER A 41 -8.69 15.21 17.56
CA SER A 41 -7.68 15.34 18.60
C SER A 41 -6.75 16.51 18.28
N ASN A 42 -6.47 17.36 19.27
CA ASN A 42 -5.51 18.45 19.16
C ASN A 42 -4.07 18.01 19.46
N LEU A 43 -3.84 16.70 19.58
CA LEU A 43 -2.51 16.16 19.82
C LEU A 43 -1.74 16.20 18.50
N ILE A 44 -0.59 16.87 18.53
CA ILE A 44 0.27 17.06 17.37
C ILE A 44 1.63 16.45 17.69
N ASN A 45 2.09 15.53 16.86
CA ASN A 45 3.45 14.98 16.91
C ASN A 45 4.27 15.52 15.73
N LYS A 46 5.60 15.53 15.89
CA LYS A 46 6.54 15.83 14.82
C LYS A 46 7.08 14.53 14.23
N CYS A 47 6.99 14.36 12.92
CA CYS A 47 7.47 13.15 12.25
C CYS A 47 9.00 13.06 12.33
N GLU A 48 9.54 11.94 12.82
CA GLU A 48 11.00 11.71 12.93
C GLU A 48 11.72 11.61 11.56
N ILE A 49 10.96 11.47 10.46
CA ILE A 49 11.52 11.25 9.12
C ILE A 49 11.44 12.49 8.23
N CYS A 50 10.29 13.17 8.17
CA CYS A 50 10.13 14.37 7.34
C CYS A 50 10.08 15.67 8.13
N GLY A 51 10.01 15.62 9.46
CA GLY A 51 9.94 16.80 10.32
C GLY A 51 8.59 17.52 10.34
N ASN A 52 7.60 17.09 9.55
CA ASN A 52 6.27 17.72 9.53
C ASN A 52 5.47 17.38 10.80
N ASN A 53 4.67 18.35 11.24
CA ASN A 53 3.70 18.18 12.31
C ASN A 53 2.44 17.45 11.79
N PHE A 54 1.88 16.55 12.59
CA PHE A 54 0.68 15.78 12.23
C PHE A 54 -0.20 15.48 13.44
N ASN A 55 -1.51 15.40 13.23
CA ASN A 55 -2.48 15.10 14.28
C ASN A 55 -2.46 13.61 14.65
N VAL A 56 -2.51 13.30 15.94
CA VAL A 56 -2.52 11.92 16.46
C VAL A 56 -3.72 11.65 17.35
N TYR A 57 -4.34 10.50 17.17
CA TYR A 57 -5.42 10.07 18.07
C TYR A 57 -4.86 9.74 19.47
N PRO A 58 -5.62 9.98 20.56
CA PRO A 58 -5.19 9.64 21.91
C PRO A 58 -4.77 8.17 22.08
N ALA A 59 -5.41 7.25 21.35
CA ALA A 59 -5.08 5.83 21.33
C ALA A 59 -3.69 5.51 20.75
N ILE A 60 -3.11 6.42 19.96
CA ILE A 60 -1.79 6.30 19.33
C ILE A 60 -0.94 7.56 19.56
N LYS A 61 -1.07 8.16 20.76
CA LYS A 61 -0.40 9.40 21.13
C LYS A 61 1.13 9.38 20.92
N ASP A 62 1.74 8.20 20.97
CA ASP A 62 3.20 8.01 20.82
C ASP A 62 3.63 7.72 19.37
N SER A 63 2.76 7.97 18.37
CA SER A 63 3.10 7.75 16.96
C SER A 63 4.26 8.64 16.50
N LYS A 64 5.26 8.04 15.88
CA LYS A 64 6.51 8.71 15.46
C LYS A 64 6.49 9.23 14.02
N TYR A 65 5.55 8.74 13.21
CA TYR A 65 5.57 8.96 11.76
C TYR A 65 4.22 9.47 11.26
N CYS A 66 4.24 10.51 10.45
CA CYS A 66 3.03 11.15 9.93
C CYS A 66 2.29 10.31 8.88
N SER A 67 2.95 9.30 8.31
CA SER A 67 2.40 8.47 7.25
C SER A 67 3.07 7.11 7.19
N HIS A 68 2.41 6.16 6.53
CA HIS A 68 2.98 4.85 6.23
C HIS A 68 4.29 4.97 5.43
N ASN A 69 4.40 5.95 4.52
CA ASN A 69 5.64 6.19 3.77
C ASN A 69 6.79 6.60 4.70
N CYS A 70 6.56 7.50 5.65
CA CYS A 70 7.58 7.87 6.64
C CYS A 70 7.96 6.68 7.53
N TYR A 71 6.98 5.87 7.94
CA TYR A 71 7.28 4.61 8.64
C TYR A 71 8.20 3.70 7.81
N TRP A 72 7.92 3.45 6.53
CA TRP A 72 8.80 2.63 5.69
C TRP A 72 10.18 3.24 5.46
N LYS A 73 10.25 4.57 5.32
CA LYS A 73 11.52 5.30 5.26
C LYS A 73 12.38 5.05 6.50
N SER A 74 11.76 4.99 7.68
CA SER A 74 12.46 4.65 8.94
C SER A 74 13.04 3.23 8.96
N LEU A 75 12.60 2.36 8.05
CA LEU A 75 13.03 0.97 7.95
C LEU A 75 14.10 0.74 6.88
N ILE A 76 14.41 1.74 6.04
CA ILE A 76 15.43 1.60 4.99
C ILE A 76 16.77 1.22 5.62
N GLY A 77 17.47 0.26 5.04
CA GLY A 77 18.77 -0.20 5.56
C GLY A 77 18.67 -1.17 6.74
N LYS A 78 17.47 -1.37 7.32
CA LYS A 78 17.25 -2.33 8.42
C LYS A 78 16.96 -3.74 7.88
N HIS A 79 17.31 -4.76 8.67
CA HIS A 79 17.11 -6.17 8.35
C HIS A 79 15.80 -6.72 8.95
N PHE A 80 15.02 -7.47 8.16
CA PHE A 80 13.78 -8.11 8.60
C PHE A 80 13.96 -9.64 8.67
N THR A 81 13.43 -10.30 9.71
CA THR A 81 13.45 -11.78 9.80
C THR A 81 12.06 -12.39 9.70
N ASN A 82 11.99 -13.65 9.28
CA ASN A 82 10.74 -14.41 9.10
C ASN A 82 10.02 -14.75 10.41
N SER A 83 10.55 -14.37 11.58
CA SER A 83 9.98 -14.68 12.90
C SER A 83 9.18 -13.52 13.53
N GLY A 84 9.10 -12.37 12.85
CA GLY A 84 8.54 -11.15 13.45
C GLY A 84 9.43 -10.54 14.54
N GLN A 85 10.60 -11.12 14.83
CA GLN A 85 11.61 -10.57 15.76
C GLN A 85 12.85 -10.08 15.00
N PHE A 86 13.40 -8.94 15.43
CA PHE A 86 14.46 -8.22 14.73
C PHE A 86 15.87 -8.79 14.96
N LYS A 87 16.23 -10.03 14.56
CA LYS A 87 17.65 -10.45 14.44
C LYS A 87 17.97 -11.50 13.35
N LYS A 88 18.89 -11.10 12.45
CA LYS A 88 19.81 -11.84 11.56
C LYS A 88 19.27 -12.93 10.61
N THR A 89 18.68 -12.50 9.48
CA THR A 89 19.05 -12.92 8.10
C THR A 89 18.64 -11.81 7.12
N GLY A 90 19.54 -11.42 6.22
CA GLY A 90 19.62 -10.05 5.72
C GLY A 90 18.87 -9.74 4.41
N ARG A 91 17.57 -9.46 4.47
CA ARG A 91 16.91 -8.67 3.42
C ARG A 91 16.83 -7.22 3.85
N VAL A 92 17.61 -6.35 3.20
CA VAL A 92 17.54 -4.90 3.40
C VAL A 92 16.19 -4.40 2.89
N ILE A 93 15.45 -3.68 3.72
CA ILE A 93 14.24 -2.98 3.29
C ILE A 93 14.69 -1.83 2.38
N THR A 94 14.28 -1.88 1.11
CA THR A 94 14.55 -0.87 0.09
C THR A 94 13.22 -0.27 -0.35
N LEU A 95 13.13 1.06 -0.39
CA LEU A 95 11.97 1.72 -0.99
C LEU A 95 11.96 1.53 -2.50
N TYR A 96 10.76 1.36 -3.03
CA TYR A 96 10.48 1.65 -4.43
C TYR A 96 10.50 3.17 -4.63
N SER A 97 10.81 3.64 -5.85
CA SER A 97 10.62 5.05 -6.19
C SER A 97 9.12 5.41 -6.17
N ASP A 98 8.80 6.69 -5.99
CA ASP A 98 7.40 7.18 -6.07
C ASP A 98 6.79 6.93 -7.47
N GLU A 99 7.64 6.79 -8.49
CA GLU A 99 7.26 6.39 -9.85
C GLU A 99 6.71 4.97 -9.93
N TRP A 100 7.08 4.08 -9.01
CA TRP A 100 6.59 2.71 -8.92
C TRP A 100 5.15 2.64 -8.40
N ASN A 101 4.21 3.12 -9.20
CA ASN A 101 2.81 3.23 -8.85
C ASN A 101 1.92 2.26 -9.65
N LYS A 102 0.61 2.29 -9.37
CA LYS A 102 -0.37 1.41 -10.07
C LYS A 102 -0.45 1.74 -11.56
N ASN A 103 -0.40 3.02 -11.93
CA ASN A 103 -0.53 3.46 -13.32
C ASN A 103 0.65 2.98 -14.16
N LEU A 104 1.88 3.14 -13.66
CA LEU A 104 3.07 2.61 -14.34
C LEU A 104 2.93 1.10 -14.61
N ARG A 105 2.51 0.32 -13.61
CA ARG A 105 2.33 -1.13 -13.76
C ARG A 105 1.22 -1.50 -14.75
N ILE A 106 0.18 -0.68 -14.88
CA ILE A 106 -0.87 -0.86 -15.90
C ILE A 106 -0.29 -0.57 -17.29
N LEU A 107 0.45 0.53 -17.46
CA LEU A 107 1.06 0.92 -18.73
C LEU A 107 2.03 -0.15 -19.25
N ILE A 108 2.86 -0.73 -18.37
CA ILE A 108 3.79 -1.80 -18.78
C ILE A 108 3.04 -3.06 -19.22
N ARG A 109 1.98 -3.46 -18.50
CA ARG A 109 1.16 -4.60 -18.92
C ARG A 109 0.44 -4.34 -20.23
N GLN A 110 -0.09 -3.13 -20.43
CA GLN A 110 -0.73 -2.74 -21.70
C GLN A 110 0.27 -2.79 -22.86
N ARG A 111 1.48 -2.27 -22.67
CA ARG A 111 2.57 -2.35 -23.66
C ARG A 111 2.86 -3.80 -24.04
N ASP A 112 2.93 -4.68 -23.04
CA ASP A 112 3.23 -6.11 -23.21
C ASP A 112 1.99 -6.92 -23.63
N ASN A 113 0.90 -6.25 -24.02
CA ASN A 113 -0.39 -6.83 -24.39
C ASN A 113 -0.95 -7.82 -23.36
N TYR A 114 -0.68 -7.57 -22.07
CA TYR A 114 -1.01 -8.44 -20.95
C TYR A 114 -0.47 -9.87 -21.11
N THR A 115 0.67 -10.03 -21.78
CA THR A 115 1.32 -11.34 -21.99
C THR A 115 2.62 -11.43 -21.21
N CYS A 116 2.93 -12.62 -20.71
CA CYS A 116 4.22 -12.92 -20.09
C CYS A 116 5.32 -12.88 -21.16
N GLN A 117 6.30 -12.00 -20.99
CA GLN A 117 7.37 -11.82 -21.98
C GLN A 117 8.43 -12.94 -21.98
N ILE A 118 8.28 -13.97 -21.14
CA ILE A 118 9.13 -15.17 -21.17
C ILE A 118 8.42 -16.36 -21.83
N CYS A 119 7.17 -16.65 -21.42
CA CYS A 119 6.48 -17.87 -21.86
C CYS A 119 5.26 -17.62 -22.76
N GLY A 120 4.89 -16.36 -23.01
CA GLY A 120 3.74 -16.02 -23.84
C GLY A 120 2.38 -16.22 -23.17
N ASP A 121 2.34 -16.66 -21.92
CA ASP A 121 1.09 -16.85 -21.16
C ASP A 121 0.28 -15.54 -21.12
N ILE A 122 -1.05 -15.65 -21.18
CA ILE A 122 -1.95 -14.50 -21.26
C ILE A 122 -2.54 -14.26 -19.88
N GLN A 123 -2.51 -13.01 -19.44
CA GLN A 123 -3.09 -12.63 -18.17
C GLN A 123 -4.59 -12.88 -18.14
N ASP A 124 -5.06 -13.51 -17.07
CA ASP A 124 -6.47 -13.72 -16.77
C ASP A 124 -6.99 -12.67 -15.76
N ASN A 125 -7.87 -13.08 -14.84
CA ASN A 125 -8.35 -12.26 -13.74
C ASN A 125 -7.25 -11.78 -12.79
N ARG A 126 -6.10 -12.47 -12.73
CA ARG A 126 -4.97 -12.10 -11.87
C ARG A 126 -3.95 -11.31 -12.66
N ALA A 127 -3.78 -10.05 -12.27
CA ALA A 127 -2.76 -9.19 -12.86
C ALA A 127 -1.35 -9.79 -12.73
N PHE A 128 -0.64 -9.88 -13.85
CA PHE A 128 0.75 -10.35 -13.91
C PHE A 128 1.70 -9.37 -13.20
N SER A 129 2.88 -9.86 -12.80
CA SER A 129 3.86 -9.02 -12.11
C SER A 129 4.62 -8.16 -13.11
N VAL A 130 4.97 -6.94 -12.72
CA VAL A 130 5.94 -6.12 -13.46
C VAL A 130 7.27 -6.25 -12.74
N HIS A 131 8.28 -6.70 -13.45
CA HIS A 131 9.61 -7.01 -12.94
C HIS A 131 10.62 -5.95 -13.39
N HIS A 132 11.60 -5.64 -12.54
CA HIS A 132 12.73 -4.79 -12.91
C HIS A 132 13.83 -5.68 -13.48
N ILE A 133 14.22 -5.47 -14.74
CA ILE A 133 15.23 -6.27 -15.44
C ILE A 133 16.57 -6.23 -14.72
N ASP A 134 16.98 -5.06 -14.23
CA ASP A 134 18.24 -4.84 -13.50
C ASP A 134 18.15 -5.13 -11.98
N TYR A 135 16.99 -5.57 -11.48
CA TYR A 135 16.69 -5.77 -10.05
C TYR A 135 16.83 -4.52 -9.16
N ASN A 136 17.04 -3.35 -9.75
CA ASN A 136 17.10 -2.08 -9.05
C ASN A 136 15.69 -1.48 -8.96
N LYS A 137 15.06 -1.60 -7.79
CA LYS A 137 13.70 -1.11 -7.51
C LYS A 137 13.51 0.42 -7.65
N LYS A 138 14.60 1.18 -7.85
CA LYS A 138 14.55 2.62 -8.11
C LYS A 138 14.53 2.94 -9.61
N ASN A 139 14.92 2.00 -10.47
CA ASN A 139 14.98 2.21 -11.92
C ASN A 139 13.63 1.87 -12.58
N CYS A 140 12.72 2.84 -12.58
CA CYS A 140 11.38 2.73 -13.16
C CYS A 140 11.31 3.11 -14.65
N ASN A 141 12.45 3.17 -15.35
CA ASN A 141 12.44 3.36 -16.80
C ASN A 141 11.64 2.22 -17.45
N LYS A 142 10.70 2.56 -18.35
CA LYS A 142 9.83 1.57 -19.01
C LYS A 142 10.62 0.44 -19.69
N ASN A 143 11.80 0.74 -20.24
CA ASN A 143 12.66 -0.25 -20.91
C ASN A 143 13.35 -1.19 -19.91
N ASN A 144 13.42 -0.83 -18.64
CA ASN A 144 13.91 -1.70 -17.57
C ASN A 144 12.78 -2.52 -16.91
N LEU A 145 11.54 -2.41 -17.40
CA LEU A 145 10.38 -3.06 -16.82
C LEU A 145 9.77 -4.08 -17.79
N ILE A 146 9.37 -5.23 -17.26
CA ILE A 146 8.86 -6.35 -18.07
C ILE A 146 7.70 -7.08 -17.38
N THR A 147 6.66 -7.46 -18.12
CA THR A 147 5.51 -8.21 -17.61
C THR A 147 5.79 -9.70 -17.56
N LEU A 148 5.62 -10.31 -16.38
CA LEU A 148 5.86 -11.73 -16.13
C LEU A 148 4.69 -12.39 -15.38
N CYS A 149 4.31 -13.59 -15.80
CA CYS A 149 3.39 -14.43 -15.02
C CYS A 149 4.03 -14.87 -13.69
N THR A 150 3.25 -15.46 -12.79
CA THR A 150 3.72 -15.81 -11.43
C THR A 150 4.88 -16.81 -11.45
N SER A 151 4.86 -17.80 -12.36
CA SER A 151 5.91 -18.82 -12.47
C SER A 151 7.22 -18.22 -12.98
N CYS A 152 7.18 -17.49 -14.09
CA CYS A 152 8.35 -16.80 -14.66
C CYS A 152 8.92 -15.75 -13.71
N HIS A 153 8.07 -14.96 -13.05
CA HIS A 153 8.52 -13.98 -12.05
C HIS A 153 9.23 -14.65 -10.87
N SER A 154 8.76 -15.83 -10.44
CA SER A 154 9.42 -16.60 -9.38
C SER A 154 10.77 -17.14 -9.85
N LYS A 155 10.83 -17.66 -11.07
CA LYS A 155 12.03 -18.19 -11.73
C LYS A 155 13.15 -17.16 -11.85
N THR A 156 12.81 -15.91 -12.14
CA THR A 156 13.81 -14.84 -12.32
C THR A 156 14.42 -14.32 -11.01
N ASN A 157 13.89 -14.68 -9.83
CA ASN A 157 14.45 -14.18 -8.57
C ASN A 157 15.83 -14.75 -8.20
N TYR A 158 16.29 -15.79 -8.91
CA TYR A 158 17.56 -16.48 -8.71
C TYR A 158 18.42 -16.42 -9.98
N ASN A 159 19.75 -16.54 -9.84
CA ASN A 159 20.70 -16.44 -10.97
C ASN A 159 20.52 -15.15 -11.79
N ARG A 160 20.63 -14.00 -11.12
CA ARG A 160 20.27 -12.69 -11.69
C ARG A 160 21.12 -12.30 -12.89
N ASP A 161 22.41 -12.62 -12.87
CA ASP A 161 23.31 -12.28 -13.98
C ASP A 161 22.87 -12.94 -15.29
N TYR A 162 22.46 -14.21 -15.24
CA TYR A 162 21.87 -14.90 -16.38
C TYR A 162 20.62 -14.17 -16.89
N TRP A 163 19.68 -13.83 -16.00
CA TRP A 163 18.43 -13.18 -16.40
C TRP A 163 18.61 -11.77 -16.92
N ILE A 164 19.53 -10.99 -16.33
CA ILE A 164 19.90 -9.66 -16.84
C ILE A 164 20.37 -9.78 -18.29
N ASN A 165 21.25 -10.74 -18.58
CA ASN A 165 21.76 -10.96 -19.94
C ASN A 165 20.69 -11.51 -20.88
N TYR A 166 19.85 -12.43 -20.42
CA TYR A 166 18.72 -12.94 -21.20
C TYR A 166 17.76 -11.81 -21.61
N PHE A 167 17.37 -10.95 -20.66
CA PHE A 167 16.48 -9.83 -20.94
C PHE A 167 17.10 -8.78 -21.85
N LYS A 168 18.42 -8.54 -21.77
CA LYS A 168 19.11 -7.66 -22.72
C LYS A 168 19.03 -8.15 -24.17
N ILE A 169 18.87 -9.46 -24.40
CA ILE A 169 18.75 -10.03 -25.75
C ILE A 169 17.32 -9.92 -26.28
N ILE A 170 16.30 -10.08 -25.41
CA ILE A 170 14.90 -10.13 -25.85
C ILE A 170 14.16 -8.78 -25.77
N CYS A 171 14.71 -7.81 -25.03
CA CYS A 171 14.10 -6.48 -24.86
C CYS A 171 14.83 -5.35 -25.62
N HIS A 172 15.84 -5.68 -26.43
CA HIS A 172 16.59 -4.75 -27.28
C HIS A 172 16.67 -5.24 -28.72
#